data_AF-A0A9D9AND8-F1
#
_entry.id   AF-A0A9D9AND8-F1
#
_cell.length_a   1.000
_cell.length_b   1.000
_cell.length_c   1.000
_cell.angle_alpha   90.00
_cell.angle_beta   90.00
_cell.angle_gamma   90.00
#
_symmetry.space_group_name_H-M   'P 1'
#
loop_
_entity.id
_entity.type
_entity.pdbx_description
1 polymer ?
#
loop_
_entity_poly.entity_id
_entity_poly.type
_entity_poly.pdbx_seq_one_letter_code
_entity_poly.pdbx_strand_id
1 'polypeptide(L)'
;MVEQITDTIRAYAPRFGPERGERKTELTPHLAVLEVEAIHIMSEVAADFERPVMLYSTGEYSTMMLRLAMKAFWPAKPLFSFLHIDCLWDFGQWAGSAIRSSRSCRMWADSIRATSHATFQ
;
A
#
# COMPACT_ATOMS: atom_id res chain seq x y z
N MET A 1 5.81 15.43 -26.49
CA MET A 1 5.18 14.37 -25.68
C MET A 1 5.45 14.55 -24.18
N VAL A 2 6.71 14.74 -23.75
CA VAL A 2 7.05 14.98 -22.33
C VAL A 2 6.50 16.31 -21.77
N GLU A 3 6.46 17.36 -22.60
CA GLU A 3 5.84 18.66 -22.26
C GLU A 3 4.34 18.49 -21.89
N GLN A 4 3.58 17.72 -22.68
CA GLN A 4 2.15 17.49 -22.41
C GLN A 4 1.88 16.75 -21.10
N ILE A 5 2.76 15.81 -20.72
CA ILE A 5 2.67 15.11 -19.44
C ILE A 5 2.93 16.09 -18.30
N THR A 6 3.93 16.95 -18.45
CA THR A 6 4.31 17.94 -17.43
C THR A 6 3.20 18.97 -17.21
N ASP A 7 2.57 19.43 -18.28
CA ASP A 7 1.42 20.34 -18.21
C ASP A 7 0.20 19.69 -17.59
N THR A 8 -0.06 18.41 -17.92
CA THR A 8 -1.12 17.62 -17.29
C THR A 8 -0.87 17.45 -15.79
N ILE A 9 0.36 17.14 -15.38
CA ILE A 9 0.74 17.03 -13.97
C ILE A 9 0.56 18.37 -13.26
N ARG A 10 1.00 19.49 -13.86
CA ARG A 10 0.83 20.84 -13.31
C ARG A 10 -0.63 21.25 -13.18
N ALA A 11 -1.47 20.89 -14.14
CA ALA A 11 -2.91 21.14 -14.08
C ALA A 11 -3.62 20.27 -13.01
N TYR A 12 -3.09 19.07 -12.74
CA TYR A 12 -3.65 18.14 -11.77
C TYR A 12 -3.13 18.33 -10.34
N ALA A 13 -1.90 18.85 -10.19
CA ALA A 13 -1.22 19.07 -8.91
C ALA A 13 -1.99 19.92 -7.87
N PRO A 14 -2.76 20.96 -8.24
CA PRO A 14 -3.53 21.75 -7.28
C PRO A 14 -4.55 20.94 -6.47
N ARG A 15 -4.99 19.77 -6.98
CA ARG A 15 -5.88 18.84 -6.25
C ARG A 15 -5.22 18.20 -5.01
N PHE A 16 -3.89 18.19 -4.97
CA PHE A 16 -3.10 17.67 -3.85
C PHE A 16 -2.52 18.78 -2.97
N GLY A 17 -3.01 20.02 -3.12
CA GLY A 17 -2.57 21.17 -2.34
C GLY A 17 -2.82 21.03 -0.83
N PRO A 18 -2.10 21.81 -0.01
CA PRO A 18 -2.18 21.78 1.46
C PRO A 18 -3.54 22.27 2.00
N GLU A 19 -4.33 23.00 1.19
CA GLU A 19 -5.69 23.43 1.52
C GLU A 19 -6.74 22.30 1.41
N ARG A 20 -6.31 21.06 1.63
CA ARG A 20 -7.25 19.96 1.81
C ARG A 20 -7.88 20.17 3.18
N GLY A 21 -8.97 20.94 3.25
CA GLY A 21 -9.79 21.06 4.44
C GLY A 21 -9.99 19.68 5.06
N GLU A 22 -9.90 19.61 6.39
CA GLU A 22 -9.93 18.37 7.16
C GLU A 22 -11.12 17.53 6.70
N ARG A 23 -10.84 16.52 5.86
CA ARG A 23 -11.87 15.72 5.24
C ARG A 23 -12.35 14.73 6.31
N LYS A 24 -13.19 15.20 7.22
CA LYS A 24 -13.97 14.35 8.13
C LYS A 24 -15.03 13.64 7.32
N THR A 25 -14.60 12.65 6.54
CA THR A 25 -15.52 11.68 5.98
C THR A 25 -15.86 10.74 7.11
N GLU A 26 -16.91 11.07 7.85
CA GLU A 26 -17.47 10.15 8.83
C GLU A 26 -17.84 8.86 8.11
N LEU A 27 -17.28 7.73 8.58
CA LEU A 27 -17.62 6.43 8.03
C LEU A 27 -19.10 6.18 8.30
N THR A 28 -19.78 5.59 7.32
CA THR A 28 -21.14 5.09 7.58
C THR A 28 -21.07 4.03 8.71
N PRO A 29 -22.15 3.84 9.49
CA PRO A 29 -22.13 2.89 10.62
C PRO A 29 -21.67 1.49 10.21
N HIS A 30 -22.07 1.04 9.01
CA HIS A 30 -21.64 -0.25 8.45
C HIS A 30 -20.13 -0.29 8.16
N LEU A 31 -19.56 0.76 7.55
CA LEU A 31 -18.12 0.81 7.25
C LEU A 31 -17.28 0.93 8.52
N ALA A 32 -17.80 1.59 9.56
CA ALA A 32 -17.14 1.64 10.86
C ALA A 32 -17.04 0.25 11.50
N VAL A 33 -18.10 -0.56 11.43
CA VAL A 33 -18.07 -1.95 11.90
C VAL A 33 -17.05 -2.78 11.13
N LEU A 34 -17.04 -2.69 9.80
CA LEU A 34 -16.07 -3.41 8.97
C LEU A 34 -14.63 -2.98 9.25
N GLU A 35 -14.39 -1.69 9.51
CA GLU A 35 -13.06 -1.21 9.87
C GLU A 35 -12.59 -1.79 11.21
N VAL A 36 -13.47 -1.82 12.23
CA VAL A 36 -13.16 -2.39 13.54
C VAL A 36 -12.91 -3.90 13.43
N GLU A 37 -13.75 -4.62 12.69
CA GLU A 37 -13.60 -6.06 12.48
C GLU A 37 -12.29 -6.40 11.75
N ALA A 38 -11.94 -5.64 10.70
CA ALA A 38 -10.69 -5.86 9.98
C ALA A 38 -9.45 -5.57 10.85
N ILE A 39 -9.49 -4.52 11.67
CA ILE A 39 -8.42 -4.21 12.63
C ILE A 39 -8.28 -5.32 13.66
N HIS A 40 -9.40 -5.85 14.16
CA HIS A 40 -9.42 -6.94 15.12
C HIS A 40 -8.74 -8.19 14.54
N ILE A 41 -9.15 -8.64 13.35
CA ILE A 41 -8.56 -9.80 12.66
C ILE A 41 -7.05 -9.61 12.45
N MET A 42 -6.60 -8.42 12.01
CA MET A 42 -5.17 -8.16 11.81
C MET A 42 -4.37 -8.20 13.12
N SER A 43 -4.99 -7.78 14.23
CA SER A 43 -4.36 -7.78 15.55
C SER A 43 -4.27 -9.19 16.12
N GLU A 44 -5.30 -10.01 15.93
CA GLU A 44 -5.29 -11.43 16.31
C GLU A 44 -4.22 -12.20 15.53
N VAL A 45 -4.18 -12.05 14.20
CA VAL A 45 -3.15 -12.72 13.37
C VAL A 45 -1.74 -12.28 13.75
N ALA A 46 -1.54 -11.02 14.14
CA ALA A 46 -0.24 -10.56 14.59
C ALA A 46 0.15 -11.06 16.00
N ALA A 47 -0.83 -11.42 16.83
CA ALA A 47 -0.60 -11.98 18.17
C ALA A 47 -0.39 -13.50 18.13
N ASP A 48 -1.12 -14.21 17.27
CA ASP A 48 -1.13 -15.67 17.22
C ASP A 48 0.02 -16.26 16.39
N PHE A 49 0.53 -15.53 15.40
CA PHE A 49 1.56 -16.04 14.49
C PHE A 49 2.93 -15.40 14.76
N GLU A 50 3.98 -16.21 14.80
CA GLU A 50 5.35 -15.73 15.09
C GLU A 50 5.93 -14.85 13.96
N ARG A 51 5.59 -15.13 12.70
CA ARG A 51 6.16 -14.45 11.52
C ARG A 51 5.09 -14.18 10.46
N PRO A 52 4.10 -13.32 10.74
CA PRO A 52 3.09 -12.97 9.75
C PRO A 52 3.74 -12.19 8.59
N VAL A 53 3.21 -12.37 7.40
CA VAL A 53 3.61 -11.64 6.19
C VAL A 53 2.35 -11.17 5.48
N MET A 54 2.32 -9.90 5.09
CA MET A 54 1.21 -9.33 4.34
C MET A 54 1.54 -9.33 2.84
N LEU A 55 0.74 -10.05 2.06
CA LEU A 55 0.83 -10.01 0.60
C LEU A 55 0.36 -8.64 0.09
N TYR A 56 1.23 -7.97 -0.65
CA TYR A 56 1.00 -6.63 -1.16
C TYR A 56 1.12 -6.62 -2.68
N SER A 57 0.15 -5.99 -3.35
CA SER A 57 0.17 -5.72 -4.78
C SER A 57 0.11 -4.22 -5.02
N THR A 58 0.13 -3.76 -6.26
CA THR A 58 -0.08 -2.34 -6.61
C THR A 58 -1.56 -1.95 -6.72
N GLY A 59 -2.48 -2.86 -6.37
CA GLY A 59 -3.93 -2.65 -6.48
C GLY A 59 -4.54 -1.85 -5.32
N GLU A 60 -5.77 -1.37 -5.51
CA GLU A 60 -6.50 -0.56 -4.54
C GLU A 60 -6.80 -1.29 -3.22
N TYR A 61 -7.10 -2.59 -3.28
CA TYR A 61 -7.42 -3.39 -2.10
C TYR A 61 -6.22 -3.53 -1.16
N SER A 62 -5.04 -3.76 -1.73
CA SER A 62 -3.80 -3.89 -0.95
C SER A 62 -3.42 -2.56 -0.27
N THR A 63 -3.72 -1.42 -0.92
CA THR A 63 -3.51 -0.09 -0.35
C THR A 63 -4.51 0.20 0.78
N MET A 64 -5.76 -0.24 0.63
CA MET A 64 -6.76 -0.17 1.70
C MET A 64 -6.34 -1.03 2.91
N MET A 65 -5.90 -2.27 2.66
CA MET A 65 -5.41 -3.15 3.72
C MET A 65 -4.18 -2.57 4.41
N LEU A 66 -3.25 -1.95 3.67
CA LEU A 66 -2.10 -1.25 4.26
C LEU A 66 -2.54 -0.12 5.18
N ARG A 67 -3.58 0.64 4.79
CA ARG A 67 -4.13 1.71 5.63
C ARG A 67 -4.75 1.16 6.92
N LEU A 68 -5.46 0.04 6.84
CA LEU A 68 -6.04 -0.64 8.00
C LEU A 68 -4.97 -1.20 8.94
N ALA A 69 -3.92 -1.84 8.40
CA ALA A 69 -2.77 -2.30 9.17
C ALA A 69 -2.13 -1.12 9.94
N MET A 70 -1.91 0.02 9.28
CA MET A 70 -1.36 1.21 9.92
C MET A 70 -2.25 1.77 11.03
N LYS A 71 -3.58 1.60 10.93
CA LYS A 71 -4.51 1.93 12.01
C LYS A 71 -4.43 0.94 13.17
N ALA A 72 -4.31 -0.36 12.88
CA ALA A 72 -4.24 -1.41 13.90
C ALA A 72 -3.01 -1.30 14.81
N PHE A 73 -1.85 -0.94 14.26
CA PHE A 73 -0.59 -0.90 15.00
C PHE A 73 -0.19 0.49 15.51
N TRP A 74 -0.99 1.53 15.27
CA TRP A 74 -0.70 2.88 15.75
C TRP A 74 -0.57 2.88 17.29
N PRO A 75 0.49 3.46 17.89
CA PRO A 75 1.49 4.39 17.32
C PRO A 75 2.76 3.74 16.74
N ALA A 76 2.90 2.41 16.84
CA ALA A 76 4.03 1.68 16.31
C ALA A 76 3.84 1.30 14.83
N LYS A 77 4.91 0.82 14.19
CA LYS A 77 4.82 0.23 12.86
C LYS A 77 4.28 -1.21 12.96
N PRO A 78 3.54 -1.71 11.96
CA PRO A 78 3.14 -3.12 11.90
C PRO A 78 4.35 -4.04 12.05
N LEU A 79 4.19 -5.10 12.84
CA LEU A 79 5.27 -6.04 13.18
C LEU A 79 5.55 -7.09 12.09
N PHE A 80 4.79 -7.07 10.99
CA PHE A 80 4.93 -8.02 9.88
C PHE A 80 5.54 -7.40 8.62
N SER A 81 6.25 -8.24 7.86
CA SER A 81 6.84 -7.88 6.58
C SER A 81 5.81 -7.85 5.46
N PHE A 82 6.06 -7.04 4.42
CA PHE A 82 5.28 -7.04 3.19
C PHE A 82 5.96 -7.87 2.10
N LEU A 83 5.22 -8.74 1.43
CA LEU A 83 5.70 -9.54 0.30
C LEU A 83 4.92 -9.17 -0.96
N HIS A 84 5.66 -8.72 -1.97
CA HIS A 84 5.12 -8.52 -3.31
C HIS A 84 5.57 -9.67 -4.22
N ILE A 85 4.62 -10.29 -4.90
CA ILE A 85 4.89 -11.33 -5.90
C ILE A 85 4.81 -10.67 -7.27
N ASP A 86 5.95 -10.55 -7.93
CA ASP A 86 6.06 -10.03 -9.29
C ASP A 86 5.87 -11.18 -10.28
N CYS A 87 4.79 -11.14 -11.05
CA CYS A 87 4.46 -12.18 -12.02
C CYS A 87 5.04 -11.89 -13.42
N LEU A 88 5.90 -10.87 -13.58
CA LEU A 88 6.50 -10.45 -14.86
C LEU A 88 5.49 -10.02 -15.95
N TRP A 89 4.19 -10.08 -15.67
CA TRP A 89 3.08 -9.62 -16.50
C TRP A 89 2.35 -8.45 -15.83
N ASP A 90 3.10 -7.52 -15.24
CA ASP A 90 2.52 -6.23 -14.89
C ASP A 90 2.29 -5.43 -16.17
N PHE A 91 1.13 -4.77 -16.27
CA PHE A 91 0.76 -3.91 -17.41
C PHE A 91 1.99 -3.14 -17.91
N GLY A 92 2.33 -3.20 -19.21
CA GLY A 92 3.62 -2.70 -19.74
C GLY A 92 3.98 -1.24 -19.43
N GLN A 93 3.04 -0.46 -18.92
CA GLN A 93 3.22 0.89 -18.36
C GLN A 93 3.76 0.93 -16.91
N TRP A 94 3.69 -0.17 -16.16
CA TRP A 94 4.18 -0.36 -14.78
C TRP A 94 5.48 -1.17 -14.73
N ALA A 95 5.70 -2.07 -15.70
CA ALA A 95 6.91 -2.91 -15.78
C ALA A 95 8.20 -2.11 -16.01
N GLY A 96 8.13 -0.94 -16.65
CA GLY A 96 9.30 -0.12 -16.99
C GLY A 96 9.70 0.93 -15.94
N SER A 97 8.83 1.26 -15.00
CA SER A 97 9.09 2.33 -14.04
C SER A 97 8.25 2.18 -12.77
N ALA A 98 8.92 2.22 -11.62
CA ALA A 98 8.37 2.74 -10.37
C ALA A 98 7.77 1.80 -9.30
N ILE A 99 7.82 0.45 -9.40
CA ILE A 99 7.61 -0.37 -8.18
C ILE A 99 8.77 -0.23 -7.19
N ARG A 100 9.99 0.01 -7.70
CA ARG A 100 11.18 0.27 -6.87
C ARG A 100 11.23 1.67 -6.23
N SER A 101 10.38 2.61 -6.65
CA SER A 101 10.51 4.04 -6.28
C SER A 101 9.25 4.69 -5.69
N SER A 102 8.13 4.00 -5.52
CA SER A 102 6.98 4.60 -4.86
C SER A 102 7.34 5.02 -3.42
N ARG A 103 6.95 6.22 -2.97
CA ARG A 103 7.15 6.68 -1.57
C ARG A 103 6.51 5.71 -0.56
N SER A 104 5.45 5.03 -0.99
CA SER A 104 4.79 3.97 -0.22
C SER A 104 5.74 2.79 0.01
N CYS A 105 6.48 2.30 -0.99
CA CYS A 105 7.46 1.23 -0.78
C CYS A 105 8.75 1.74 -0.10
N ARG A 106 9.18 2.98 -0.32
CA ARG A 106 10.45 3.51 0.24
C ARG A 106 10.47 3.65 1.77
N MET A 107 9.32 3.81 2.43
CA MET A 107 9.26 3.78 3.91
C MET A 107 9.46 2.37 4.51
N TRP A 108 9.36 1.31 3.69
CA TRP A 108 9.27 -0.10 4.11
C TRP A 108 10.22 -1.03 3.37
N ALA A 109 11.05 -0.48 2.47
CA ALA A 109 11.97 -1.22 1.61
C ALA A 109 13.07 -1.98 2.38
N ASP A 110 13.29 -1.67 3.65
CA ASP A 110 14.24 -2.41 4.50
C ASP A 110 13.77 -3.85 4.83
N SER A 111 12.49 -4.17 4.58
CA SER A 111 11.92 -5.50 4.88
C SER A 111 11.56 -6.34 3.65
N ILE A 112 11.64 -5.82 2.42
CA ILE A 112 11.24 -6.56 1.22
C ILE A 112 12.44 -7.40 0.75
N ARG A 113 12.55 -8.64 1.23
CA ARG A 113 13.49 -9.62 0.68
C ARG A 113 12.90 -10.19 -0.62
N ALA A 114 13.41 -9.71 -1.75
CA ALA A 114 13.11 -10.25 -3.07
C ALA A 114 13.45 -11.76 -3.10
N THR A 115 12.46 -12.60 -3.41
CA THR A 115 12.71 -14.02 -3.71
C THR A 115 11.96 -14.39 -4.98
N SER A 116 12.66 -14.34 -6.11
CA SER A 116 12.50 -15.30 -7.22
C SER A 116 13.51 -15.01 -8.35
N HIS A 117 14.80 -15.33 -8.12
CA HIS A 117 15.53 -16.05 -9.16
C HIS A 117 15.13 -17.52 -9.01
N ALA A 118 13.94 -17.85 -9.52
CA ALA A 118 13.55 -19.23 -9.76
C ALA A 118 13.77 -19.48 -11.25
N THR A 119 14.94 -20.04 -11.54
CA THR A 119 15.26 -20.80 -12.74
C THR A 119 14.06 -21.64 -13.16
N PHE A 120 13.48 -21.31 -14.31
CA PHE A 120 12.71 -22.26 -15.09
C PHE A 120 13.56 -22.54 -16.33
N GLN A 121 13.97 -23.80 -16.48
CA GLN A 121 14.65 -24.31 -17.67
C GLN A 121 13.78 -24.17 -18.91
#